data_AF-A0A968X7V9-F1
#
_entry.id   AF-A0A968X7V9-F1
#
_cell.length_a   1.000
_cell.length_b   1.000
_cell.length_c   1.000
_cell.angle_alpha   90.00
_cell.angle_beta   90.00
_cell.angle_gamma   90.00
#
_symmetry.space_group_name_H-M   'P 1'
#
loop_
_entity.id
_entity.type
_entity.pdbx_description
1 polymer ?
#
loop_
_entity_poly.entity_id
_entity_poly.type
_entity_poly.pdbx_seq_one_letter_code
_entity_poly.pdbx_strand_id
1 'polypeptide(L)'
;MVKDLQQDGEIGQSLVQSLQAQQQVKSLGWLGWLPIPPYRIAAESTERSAAVVLNGQVRMVNRLDHRPSQNWFQKTQSQAQTWWESIQKPAQPRREVSAEVRSVAFSPDGNTIASGSGDNTVKLWRRDGTLITTLKGHESSVSSVAFSPDGNTIASGSWDNTVKLWETRLWDEASKFALGCYWLKDMMNEPDIQGLKNDCNQAQSRIPPLLISQARATALLGNFNSAKAILEEANQRDPKLSIDQPLADARHTAAQALLWQAEDRVTIADRSRLASDNAIVTQRFDFLMKAYLEEANFLVRRAKDINPELDRDRELKQIKERWEKTAKKK
;
A
#
# COMPACT_ATOMS: atom_id res chain seq x y z
N MET A 1 -43.37 -18.10 10.30
CA MET A 1 -42.02 -18.72 10.20
C MET A 1 -41.92 -20.03 10.99
N VAL A 2 -41.92 -20.06 12.33
CA VAL A 2 -41.90 -21.35 13.09
C VAL A 2 -43.16 -22.19 12.89
N LYS A 3 -44.33 -21.56 12.76
CA LYS A 3 -45.61 -22.25 12.45
C LYS A 3 -45.67 -22.82 11.03
N ASP A 4 -44.92 -22.26 10.08
CA ASP A 4 -44.90 -22.73 8.69
C ASP A 4 -43.93 -23.91 8.51
N LEU A 5 -42.90 -23.98 9.35
CA LEU A 5 -41.89 -25.07 9.35
C LEU A 5 -42.40 -26.38 9.97
N GLN A 6 -43.55 -26.37 10.66
CA GLN A 6 -44.12 -27.58 11.28
C GLN A 6 -44.91 -28.47 10.30
N GLN A 7 -45.25 -27.96 9.11
CA GLN A 7 -46.00 -28.74 8.11
C GLN A 7 -45.11 -29.61 7.20
N ASP A 8 -43.79 -29.41 7.21
CA ASP A 8 -42.83 -30.05 6.29
C ASP A 8 -42.11 -31.27 6.92
N GLY A 9 -42.86 -32.31 7.28
CA GLY A 9 -42.33 -33.67 7.55
C GLY A 9 -41.08 -33.76 8.45
N GLU A 10 -40.33 -34.86 8.34
CA GLU A 10 -39.16 -35.17 9.19
C GLU A 10 -38.07 -34.08 9.21
N ILE A 11 -37.99 -33.26 8.15
CA ILE A 11 -37.00 -32.17 8.00
C ILE A 11 -37.41 -30.94 8.83
N GLY A 12 -38.70 -30.60 8.87
CA GLY A 12 -39.24 -29.55 9.73
C GLY A 12 -39.05 -29.87 11.20
N GLN A 13 -39.21 -31.14 11.60
CA GLN A 13 -39.01 -31.58 12.97
C GLN A 13 -37.53 -31.54 13.39
N SER A 14 -36.59 -31.89 12.51
CA SER A 14 -35.14 -31.77 12.75
C SER A 14 -34.69 -30.32 12.95
N LEU A 15 -35.21 -29.40 12.14
CA LEU A 15 -34.90 -27.97 12.27
C LEU A 15 -35.49 -27.36 13.54
N VAL A 16 -36.73 -27.74 13.91
CA VAL A 16 -37.37 -27.28 15.16
C VAL A 16 -36.65 -27.83 16.39
N GLN A 17 -36.19 -29.10 16.38
CA GLN A 17 -35.36 -29.66 17.45
C GLN A 17 -34.01 -28.92 17.57
N SER A 18 -33.40 -28.51 16.46
CA SER A 18 -32.14 -27.75 16.47
C SER A 18 -32.32 -26.31 17.01
N LEU A 19 -33.46 -25.68 16.75
CA LEU A 19 -33.80 -24.34 17.27
C LEU A 19 -34.19 -24.39 18.76
N GLN A 20 -34.85 -25.46 19.20
CA GLN A 20 -35.13 -25.70 20.64
C GLN A 20 -33.85 -25.99 21.42
N ALA A 21 -32.86 -26.68 20.83
CA ALA A 21 -31.55 -26.88 21.43
C ALA A 21 -30.77 -25.56 21.60
N GLN A 22 -30.93 -24.58 20.70
CA GLN A 22 -30.35 -23.25 20.85
C GLN A 22 -30.95 -22.43 22.00
N GLN A 23 -32.18 -22.71 22.42
CA GLN A 23 -32.83 -21.98 23.51
C GLN A 23 -32.40 -22.49 24.90
N GLN A 24 -31.96 -23.76 25.01
CA GLN A 24 -31.44 -24.32 26.27
C GLN A 24 -30.03 -23.84 26.63
N VAL A 25 -29.25 -23.36 25.66
CA VAL A 25 -27.86 -22.90 25.87
C VAL A 25 -27.76 -21.51 26.55
N LYS A 26 -28.89 -20.81 26.75
CA LYS A 26 -28.90 -19.52 27.49
C LYS A 26 -28.82 -19.63 29.02
N SER A 27 -28.72 -20.85 29.59
CA SER A 27 -28.86 -21.05 31.04
C SER A 27 -27.59 -21.46 31.81
N LEU A 28 -26.42 -21.53 31.18
CA LEU A 28 -25.18 -21.90 31.89
C LEU A 28 -24.09 -20.85 31.69
N GLY A 29 -23.69 -20.24 32.81
CA GLY A 29 -22.80 -19.09 32.87
C GLY A 29 -21.32 -19.40 32.66
N TRP A 30 -20.59 -18.33 32.32
CA TRP A 30 -19.18 -18.04 32.57
C TRP A 30 -18.19 -19.23 32.53
N LEU A 31 -17.47 -19.35 31.41
CA LEU A 31 -16.00 -19.29 31.32
C LEU A 31 -15.60 -19.40 29.84
N GLY A 32 -14.78 -18.46 29.38
CA GLY A 32 -14.46 -18.29 27.97
C GLY A 32 -13.50 -19.36 27.43
N TRP A 33 -13.87 -19.94 26.29
CA TRP A 33 -13.00 -20.45 25.23
C TRP A 33 -13.72 -20.23 23.89
N LEU A 34 -13.00 -19.75 22.87
CA LEU A 34 -13.49 -19.56 21.51
C LEU A 34 -14.10 -20.86 20.94
N PRO A 35 -15.31 -20.84 20.37
CA PRO A 35 -15.75 -21.87 19.44
C PRO A 35 -15.57 -21.40 17.98
N ILE A 36 -14.86 -22.25 17.24
CA ILE A 36 -14.74 -22.39 15.79
C ILE A 36 -16.00 -21.87 15.05
N PRO A 37 -15.89 -21.03 14.01
CA PRO A 37 -17.01 -20.82 13.09
C PRO A 37 -16.90 -21.82 11.93
N PRO A 38 -17.81 -22.81 11.76
CA PRO A 38 -17.82 -23.61 10.55
C PRO A 38 -18.93 -23.09 9.62
N TYR A 39 -18.91 -21.81 9.24
CA TYR A 39 -19.79 -21.32 8.20
C TYR A 39 -19.07 -20.27 7.36
N ARG A 40 -18.63 -20.66 6.15
CA ARG A 40 -18.25 -19.73 5.08
C ARG A 40 -19.09 -20.05 3.85
N ILE A 41 -19.82 -19.06 3.37
CA ILE A 41 -20.60 -19.14 2.13
C ILE A 41 -19.62 -18.88 0.98
N ALA A 42 -19.54 -19.81 0.03
CA ALA A 42 -18.73 -19.66 -1.17
C ALA A 42 -19.66 -19.62 -2.39
N ALA A 43 -19.55 -18.53 -3.15
CA ALA A 43 -20.24 -18.23 -4.40
C ALA A 43 -21.77 -18.07 -4.31
N GLU A 44 -22.22 -16.83 -4.44
CA GLU A 44 -23.59 -16.50 -4.86
C GLU A 44 -23.60 -16.51 -6.40
N SER A 45 -24.09 -17.60 -6.98
CA SER A 45 -24.46 -17.64 -8.40
C SER A 45 -25.77 -16.88 -8.57
N THR A 46 -25.96 -16.19 -9.69
CA THR A 46 -27.18 -15.46 -10.05
C THR A 46 -28.46 -16.33 -10.12
N GLU A 47 -28.37 -17.62 -9.77
CA GLU A 47 -29.48 -18.56 -9.64
C GLU A 47 -29.67 -19.04 -8.18
N ARG A 48 -30.15 -18.17 -7.26
CA ARG A 48 -30.79 -18.44 -5.94
C ARG A 48 -30.37 -19.72 -5.14
N SER A 49 -29.13 -20.16 -5.26
CA SER A 49 -28.60 -21.39 -4.69
C SER A 49 -27.24 -21.10 -4.06
N ALA A 50 -27.00 -21.59 -2.86
CA ALA A 50 -25.77 -21.36 -2.12
C ALA A 50 -25.07 -22.69 -1.79
N ALA A 51 -23.76 -22.75 -2.03
CA ALA A 51 -22.93 -23.83 -1.53
C ALA A 51 -22.49 -23.51 -0.09
N VAL A 52 -22.78 -24.41 0.84
CA VAL A 52 -22.44 -24.28 2.26
C VAL A 52 -21.58 -25.47 2.69
N VAL A 53 -20.45 -25.20 3.33
CA VAL A 53 -19.60 -26.24 3.91
C VAL A 53 -20.10 -26.55 5.32
N LEU A 54 -20.51 -27.80 5.56
CA LEU A 54 -20.99 -28.29 6.85
C LEU A 54 -20.16 -29.51 7.25
N ASN A 55 -19.44 -29.42 8.38
CA ASN A 55 -18.59 -30.51 8.91
C ASN A 55 -17.61 -31.09 7.87
N GLY A 56 -17.01 -30.23 7.04
CA GLY A 56 -16.05 -30.64 6.01
C GLY A 56 -16.68 -31.25 4.75
N GLN A 57 -18.01 -31.28 4.64
CA GLN A 57 -18.73 -31.70 3.43
C GLN A 57 -19.38 -30.50 2.74
N VAL A 58 -19.23 -30.40 1.42
CA VAL A 58 -19.94 -29.38 0.61
C VAL A 58 -21.40 -29.80 0.44
N ARG A 59 -22.33 -28.97 0.89
CA ARG A 59 -23.78 -29.16 0.72
C ARG A 59 -24.39 -27.96 -0.01
N MET A 60 -25.25 -28.24 -0.98
CA MET A 60 -26.00 -27.21 -1.70
C MET A 60 -27.32 -26.92 -0.97
N VAL A 61 -27.64 -25.65 -0.76
CA VAL A 61 -28.92 -25.19 -0.21
C VAL A 61 -29.65 -24.40 -1.30
N ASN A 62 -30.84 -24.86 -1.69
CA ASN A 62 -31.67 -24.23 -2.71
C ASN A 62 -32.85 -23.51 -2.06
N ARG A 63 -33.18 -22.28 -2.49
CA ARG A 63 -34.55 -21.78 -2.34
C ARG A 63 -35.40 -22.34 -3.47
N LEU A 64 -36.41 -23.13 -3.10
CA LEU A 64 -37.30 -23.82 -4.02
C LEU A 64 -38.13 -22.82 -4.82
N ASP A 65 -37.80 -22.67 -6.11
CA ASP A 65 -38.77 -22.31 -7.14
C ASP A 65 -38.65 -23.26 -8.36
N HIS A 66 -37.45 -23.74 -8.70
CA HIS A 66 -37.25 -24.81 -9.71
C HIS A 66 -36.17 -25.81 -9.26
N ARG A 67 -36.41 -27.12 -9.47
CA ARG A 67 -35.39 -28.17 -9.22
C ARG A 67 -34.32 -28.07 -10.32
N PRO A 68 -33.04 -27.79 -10.00
CA PRO A 68 -31.98 -27.86 -10.99
C PRO A 68 -31.89 -29.27 -11.58
N SER A 69 -31.46 -29.39 -12.84
CA SER A 69 -31.23 -30.70 -13.44
C SER A 69 -30.18 -31.49 -12.65
N GLN A 70 -30.33 -32.82 -12.58
CA GLN A 70 -29.42 -33.69 -11.84
C GLN A 70 -27.95 -33.54 -12.31
N ASN A 71 -27.75 -33.27 -13.60
CA ASN A 71 -26.44 -33.01 -14.21
C ASN A 71 -25.81 -31.70 -13.73
N TRP A 72 -26.60 -30.63 -13.58
CA TRP A 72 -26.10 -29.36 -13.05
C TRP A 72 -25.67 -29.50 -11.59
N PHE A 73 -26.42 -30.27 -10.78
CA PHE A 73 -26.11 -30.51 -9.39
C PHE A 73 -24.78 -31.25 -9.21
N GLN A 74 -24.58 -32.34 -9.97
CA GLN A 74 -23.33 -33.12 -9.94
C GLN A 74 -22.13 -32.29 -10.40
N LYS A 75 -22.29 -31.46 -11.45
CA LYS A 75 -21.22 -30.60 -11.96
C LYS A 75 -20.81 -29.54 -10.94
N THR A 76 -21.79 -28.88 -10.32
CA THR A 76 -21.53 -27.81 -9.33
C THR A 76 -20.89 -28.39 -8.05
N GLN A 77 -21.38 -29.54 -7.59
CA GLN A 77 -20.79 -30.24 -6.44
C GLN A 77 -19.36 -30.70 -6.72
N SER A 78 -19.10 -31.27 -7.91
CA SER A 78 -17.76 -31.66 -8.33
C SER A 78 -16.81 -30.46 -8.41
N GLN A 79 -17.26 -29.34 -8.99
CA GLN A 79 -16.44 -28.12 -9.08
C GLN A 79 -16.10 -27.54 -7.71
N ALA A 80 -17.07 -27.49 -6.80
CA ALA A 80 -16.87 -27.02 -5.43
C ALA A 80 -15.94 -27.96 -4.64
N GLN A 81 -16.04 -29.28 -4.84
CA GLN A 81 -15.16 -30.26 -4.24
C GLN A 81 -13.73 -30.15 -4.77
N THR A 82 -13.55 -30.02 -6.09
CA THR A 82 -12.23 -29.80 -6.71
C THR A 82 -11.60 -28.49 -6.21
N TRP A 83 -12.40 -27.43 -6.10
CA TRP A 83 -11.95 -26.16 -5.53
C TRP A 83 -11.52 -26.34 -4.06
N TRP A 84 -12.32 -27.04 -3.25
CA TRP A 84 -12.00 -27.34 -1.84
C TRP A 84 -10.70 -28.13 -1.68
N GLU A 85 -10.49 -29.16 -2.51
CA GLU A 85 -9.26 -29.95 -2.51
C GLU A 85 -8.04 -29.15 -2.98
N SER A 86 -8.25 -28.16 -3.86
CA SER A 86 -7.16 -27.29 -4.33
C SER A 86 -6.65 -26.33 -3.26
N ILE A 87 -7.54 -25.79 -2.40
CA ILE A 87 -7.14 -24.86 -1.34
C ILE A 87 -6.53 -25.56 -0.11
N GLN A 88 -6.74 -26.87 0.03
CA GLN A 88 -6.13 -27.69 1.08
C GLN A 88 -4.68 -28.10 0.77
N LYS A 89 -4.23 -27.96 -0.49
CA LYS A 89 -2.86 -28.27 -0.88
C LYS A 89 -2.00 -27.01 -0.79
N PRO A 90 -1.20 -26.82 0.28
CA PRO A 90 -0.23 -25.74 0.29
C PRO A 90 0.76 -25.94 -0.85
N ALA A 91 1.08 -24.86 -1.58
CA ALA A 91 2.20 -24.87 -2.50
C ALA A 91 3.48 -25.28 -1.73
N GLN A 92 4.37 -26.04 -2.39
CA GLN A 92 5.62 -26.52 -1.80
C GLN A 92 6.36 -25.36 -1.08
N PRO A 93 6.70 -25.48 0.22
CA PRO A 93 7.37 -24.42 0.95
C PRO A 93 8.78 -24.22 0.38
N ARG A 94 8.99 -23.12 -0.35
CA ARG A 94 10.32 -22.72 -0.81
C ARG A 94 11.07 -22.10 0.37
N ARG A 95 12.04 -22.85 0.93
CA ARG A 95 12.86 -22.41 2.06
C ARG A 95 13.96 -21.45 1.60
N GLU A 96 13.56 -20.22 1.28
CA GLU A 96 14.48 -19.11 1.00
C GLU A 96 14.51 -18.06 2.13
N VAL A 97 13.74 -18.29 3.20
CA VAL A 97 13.70 -17.47 4.42
C VAL A 97 14.42 -18.23 5.53
N SER A 98 15.40 -17.59 6.16
CA SER A 98 16.30 -18.22 7.14
C SER A 98 15.82 -18.06 8.60
N ALA A 99 14.69 -17.40 8.82
CA ALA A 99 14.12 -17.13 10.14
C ALA A 99 12.58 -17.06 10.09
N GLU A 100 11.96 -16.85 11.25
CA GLU A 100 10.51 -16.70 11.40
C GLU A 100 9.97 -15.55 10.53
N VAL A 101 8.96 -15.84 9.72
CA VAL A 101 8.20 -14.80 9.03
C VAL A 101 7.23 -14.18 10.03
N ARG A 102 7.36 -12.87 10.27
CA ARG A 102 6.57 -12.15 11.28
C ARG A 102 5.40 -11.37 10.69
N SER A 103 5.48 -11.03 9.40
CA SER A 103 4.43 -10.29 8.71
C SER A 103 4.40 -10.64 7.23
N VAL A 104 3.20 -10.62 6.64
CA VAL A 104 2.97 -10.76 5.20
C VAL A 104 1.94 -9.74 4.71
N ALA A 105 2.13 -9.22 3.50
CA ALA A 105 1.19 -8.30 2.88
C ALA A 105 1.06 -8.59 1.38
N PHE A 106 -0.16 -8.52 0.86
CA PHE A 106 -0.41 -8.56 -0.59
C PHE A 106 -0.35 -7.15 -1.16
N SER A 107 0.18 -7.02 -2.37
CA SER A 107 0.04 -5.80 -3.14
C SER A 107 -1.43 -5.55 -3.50
N PRO A 108 -1.85 -4.29 -3.71
CA PRO A 108 -3.24 -3.96 -4.06
C PRO A 108 -3.71 -4.60 -5.36
N ASP A 109 -2.81 -4.81 -6.32
CA ASP A 109 -3.08 -5.54 -7.57
C ASP A 109 -3.08 -7.08 -7.41
N GLY A 110 -2.72 -7.57 -6.21
CA GLY A 110 -2.66 -8.98 -5.85
C GLY A 110 -1.48 -9.76 -6.44
N ASN A 111 -0.66 -9.15 -7.30
CA ASN A 111 0.37 -9.87 -8.07
C ASN A 111 1.67 -10.12 -7.27
N THR A 112 1.90 -9.33 -6.24
CA THR A 112 3.13 -9.35 -5.43
C THR A 112 2.78 -9.59 -3.97
N ILE A 113 3.65 -10.33 -3.28
CA ILE A 113 3.56 -10.56 -1.83
C ILE A 113 4.84 -10.03 -1.21
N ALA A 114 4.72 -9.30 -0.11
CA ALA A 114 5.84 -8.89 0.73
C ALA A 114 5.82 -9.70 2.02
N SER A 115 7.00 -10.11 2.49
CA SER A 115 7.16 -10.79 3.78
C SER A 115 8.28 -10.13 4.59
N GLY A 116 7.99 -9.78 5.85
CA GLY A 116 8.97 -9.34 6.83
C GLY A 116 9.43 -10.51 7.71
N SER A 117 10.74 -10.63 7.90
CA SER A 117 11.36 -11.80 8.56
C SER A 117 12.23 -11.40 9.76
N GLY A 118 12.43 -12.37 10.65
CA GLY A 118 13.42 -12.34 11.73
C GLY A 118 14.86 -12.34 11.26
N ASP A 119 15.12 -12.52 9.95
CA ASP A 119 16.46 -12.42 9.34
C ASP A 119 16.84 -10.99 8.95
N ASN A 120 16.09 -10.00 9.44
CA ASN A 120 16.26 -8.57 9.20
C ASN A 120 16.00 -8.14 7.74
N THR A 121 15.35 -8.99 6.94
CA THR A 121 15.03 -8.67 5.55
C THR A 121 13.54 -8.57 5.28
N VAL A 122 13.22 -7.83 4.21
CA VAL A 122 11.92 -7.91 3.54
C VAL A 122 12.13 -8.64 2.22
N LYS A 123 11.33 -9.66 1.95
CA LYS A 123 11.36 -10.41 0.70
C LYS A 123 10.10 -10.19 -0.10
N LEU A 124 10.24 -10.21 -1.42
CA LEU A 124 9.15 -9.97 -2.35
C LEU A 124 8.98 -11.13 -3.29
N TRP A 125 7.73 -11.54 -3.47
CA TRP A 125 7.39 -12.77 -4.16
C TRP A 125 6.34 -12.50 -5.20
N ARG A 126 6.41 -13.23 -6.31
CA ARG A 126 5.26 -13.42 -7.18
C ARG A 126 4.26 -14.36 -6.50
N ARG A 127 3.00 -14.32 -6.92
CA ARG A 127 1.95 -15.24 -6.44
C ARG A 127 2.28 -16.71 -6.64
N ASP A 128 3.09 -17.04 -7.65
CA ASP A 128 3.55 -18.41 -7.92
C ASP A 128 4.66 -18.88 -6.96
N GLY A 129 5.08 -18.04 -6.02
CA GLY A 129 6.13 -18.31 -5.04
C GLY A 129 7.54 -18.00 -5.52
N THR A 130 7.71 -17.40 -6.70
CA THR A 130 9.03 -16.98 -7.21
C THR A 130 9.52 -15.76 -6.44
N LEU A 131 10.71 -15.83 -5.85
CA LEU A 131 11.37 -14.67 -5.25
C LEU A 131 11.72 -13.65 -6.34
N ILE A 132 11.24 -12.42 -6.17
CA ILE A 132 11.55 -11.27 -7.02
C ILE A 132 12.84 -10.62 -6.53
N THR A 133 12.89 -10.28 -5.24
CA THR A 133 14.05 -9.64 -4.63
C THR A 133 14.07 -9.76 -3.11
N THR A 134 15.23 -9.52 -2.51
CA THR A 134 15.43 -9.39 -1.07
C THR A 134 15.91 -7.99 -0.75
N LEU A 135 15.11 -7.25 0.01
CA LEU A 135 15.40 -5.92 0.50
C LEU A 135 16.20 -6.04 1.81
N LYS A 136 17.47 -5.64 1.74
CA LYS A 136 18.40 -5.62 2.87
C LYS A 136 18.58 -4.18 3.33
N GLY A 137 18.59 -3.95 4.64
CA GLY A 137 18.86 -2.61 5.18
C GLY A 137 18.32 -2.37 6.59
N HIS A 138 17.44 -3.23 7.11
CA HIS A 138 17.12 -3.24 8.54
C HIS A 138 18.25 -3.91 9.32
N GLU A 139 18.50 -3.40 10.52
CA GLU A 139 19.56 -3.89 11.41
C GLU A 139 19.04 -4.89 12.45
N SER A 140 17.72 -5.05 12.52
CA SER A 140 17.03 -5.98 13.41
C SER A 140 15.79 -6.54 12.70
N SER A 141 15.05 -7.39 13.41
CA SER A 141 13.94 -8.12 12.83
C SER A 141 12.86 -7.18 12.29
N VAL A 142 12.37 -7.51 11.10
CA VAL A 142 11.19 -6.85 10.54
C VAL A 142 9.95 -7.47 11.16
N SER A 143 9.15 -6.66 11.85
CA SER A 143 7.94 -7.09 12.55
C SER A 143 6.66 -6.82 11.77
N SER A 144 6.68 -5.86 10.84
CA SER A 144 5.52 -5.48 10.04
C SER A 144 5.92 -5.07 8.63
N VAL A 145 5.10 -5.44 7.65
CA VAL A 145 5.21 -4.97 6.25
C VAL A 145 3.82 -4.59 5.73
N ALA A 146 3.73 -3.51 4.97
CA ALA A 146 2.48 -3.06 4.36
C ALA A 146 2.75 -2.44 2.98
N PHE A 147 1.86 -2.71 2.02
CA PHE A 147 1.83 -1.98 0.76
C PHE A 147 1.04 -0.68 0.90
N SER A 148 1.47 0.36 0.19
CA SER A 148 0.64 1.52 -0.08
C SER A 148 -0.58 1.11 -0.92
N PRO A 149 -1.72 1.80 -0.80
CA PRO A 149 -2.95 1.48 -1.55
C PRO A 149 -2.76 1.53 -3.08
N ASP A 150 -1.79 2.30 -3.54
CA ASP A 150 -1.44 2.43 -4.94
C ASP A 150 -0.37 1.43 -5.41
N GLY A 151 0.14 0.58 -4.51
CA GLY A 151 1.08 -0.50 -4.79
C GLY A 151 2.52 -0.08 -5.03
N ASN A 152 2.84 1.20 -4.85
CA ASN A 152 4.11 1.81 -5.31
C ASN A 152 5.17 1.91 -4.23
N THR A 153 4.76 1.72 -2.98
CA THR A 153 5.62 1.83 -1.82
C THR A 153 5.32 0.70 -0.86
N ILE A 154 6.35 0.15 -0.25
CA ILE A 154 6.23 -0.74 0.90
C ILE A 154 6.77 -0.01 2.11
N ALA A 155 6.01 -0.03 3.20
CA ALA A 155 6.51 0.35 4.51
C ALA A 155 6.88 -0.91 5.29
N SER A 156 8.06 -0.93 5.89
CA SER A 156 8.47 -1.96 6.85
C SER A 156 8.85 -1.36 8.18
N GLY A 157 8.29 -1.93 9.26
CA GLY A 157 8.62 -1.59 10.64
C GLY A 157 9.52 -2.66 11.22
N SER A 158 10.57 -2.23 11.93
CA SER A 158 11.59 -3.12 12.48
C SER A 158 11.85 -2.84 13.96
N TRP A 159 12.37 -3.86 14.64
CA TRP A 159 12.90 -3.77 16.00
C TRP A 159 14.19 -2.93 16.12
N ASP A 160 14.71 -2.40 14.99
CA ASP A 160 15.81 -1.42 14.98
C ASP A 160 15.33 0.01 15.26
N ASN A 161 14.06 0.18 15.67
CA ASN A 161 13.39 1.46 15.91
C ASN A 161 13.22 2.32 14.65
N THR A 162 13.32 1.74 13.46
CA THR A 162 13.12 2.45 12.19
C THR A 162 11.94 1.92 11.40
N VAL A 163 11.35 2.83 10.62
CA VAL A 163 10.45 2.51 9.52
C VAL A 163 11.20 2.80 8.22
N LYS A 164 11.22 1.86 7.29
CA LYS A 164 11.80 2.06 5.96
C LYS A 164 10.72 2.01 4.89
N LEU A 165 10.85 2.91 3.92
CA LEU A 165 9.99 2.96 2.75
C LEU A 165 10.79 2.45 1.54
N TRP A 166 10.17 1.54 0.78
CA TRP A 166 10.78 0.90 -0.37
C TRP A 166 9.92 1.16 -1.61
N GLU A 167 10.50 1.70 -2.68
CA GLU A 167 9.77 1.95 -3.93
C GLU A 167 9.68 0.69 -4.81
N THR A 168 8.46 0.25 -5.13
CA THR A 168 8.20 -1.07 -5.71
C THR A 168 8.49 -1.21 -7.19
N ARG A 169 8.56 -0.09 -7.91
CA ARG A 169 8.52 -0.06 -9.37
C ARG A 169 9.84 -0.41 -10.06
N LEU A 170 10.92 -0.64 -9.31
CA LEU A 170 12.28 -0.88 -9.86
C LEU A 170 12.77 -2.32 -9.68
N TRP A 171 11.92 -3.23 -9.20
CA TRP A 171 12.37 -4.52 -8.68
C TRP A 171 12.34 -5.66 -9.70
N ASP A 172 11.54 -5.56 -10.76
CA ASP A 172 11.52 -6.58 -11.82
C ASP A 172 12.43 -6.21 -13.01
N GLU A 173 13.06 -7.21 -13.61
CA GLU A 173 14.00 -7.06 -14.72
C GLU A 173 13.40 -6.32 -15.92
N ALA A 174 12.10 -6.48 -16.18
CA ALA A 174 11.45 -5.81 -17.30
C ALA A 174 11.24 -4.31 -17.04
N SER A 175 11.05 -3.87 -15.79
CA SER A 175 11.05 -2.44 -15.44
C SER A 175 12.44 -1.82 -15.51
N LYS A 176 13.49 -2.57 -15.11
CA LYS A 176 14.89 -2.13 -15.30
C LYS A 176 15.24 -1.97 -16.78
N PHE A 177 14.84 -2.94 -17.60
CA PHE A 177 15.00 -2.89 -19.05
C PHE A 177 14.26 -1.71 -19.67
N ALA A 178 13.01 -1.45 -19.27
CA ALA A 178 12.24 -0.29 -19.74
C ALA A 178 12.91 1.04 -19.40
N LEU A 179 13.53 1.17 -18.22
CA LEU A 179 14.34 2.33 -17.85
C LEU A 179 15.60 2.48 -18.71
N GLY A 180 16.30 1.38 -18.97
CA GLY A 180 17.44 1.37 -19.89
C GLY A 180 17.04 1.89 -21.29
N CYS A 181 15.91 1.40 -21.81
CA CYS A 181 15.32 1.89 -23.07
C CYS A 181 14.95 3.37 -23.01
N TYR A 182 14.42 3.85 -21.89
CA TYR A 182 14.06 5.26 -21.71
C TYR A 182 15.29 6.19 -21.77
N TRP A 183 16.38 5.82 -21.11
CA TRP A 183 17.62 6.62 -21.12
C TRP A 183 18.34 6.60 -22.46
N LEU A 184 18.23 5.51 -23.22
CA LEU A 184 18.87 5.37 -24.53
C LEU A 184 18.03 5.95 -25.70
N LYS A 185 16.88 6.58 -25.43
CA LYS A 185 15.92 7.01 -26.46
C LYS A 185 16.55 7.87 -27.57
N ASP A 186 17.51 8.72 -27.23
CA ASP A 186 18.16 9.62 -28.20
C ASP A 186 19.18 8.88 -29.07
N MET A 187 19.72 7.77 -28.56
CA MET A 187 20.64 6.88 -29.28
C MET A 187 19.88 5.88 -30.19
N MET A 188 18.57 5.69 -30.00
CA MET A 188 17.70 4.75 -30.74
C MET A 188 17.46 5.08 -32.22
N ASN A 189 18.10 6.13 -32.74
CA ASN A 189 18.02 6.53 -34.14
C ASN A 189 19.11 5.90 -35.01
N GLU A 190 20.04 5.15 -34.42
CA GLU A 190 21.09 4.45 -35.16
C GLU A 190 20.56 3.21 -35.90
N PRO A 191 21.00 2.92 -37.14
CA PRO A 191 20.51 1.78 -37.93
C PRO A 191 20.81 0.40 -37.31
N ASP A 192 21.93 0.29 -36.59
CA ASP A 192 22.48 -1.00 -36.13
C ASP A 192 21.76 -1.58 -34.89
N ILE A 193 20.85 -0.82 -34.28
CA ILE A 193 20.16 -1.18 -33.03
C ILE A 193 18.67 -1.47 -33.23
N GLN A 194 18.26 -1.80 -34.46
CA GLN A 194 16.87 -2.08 -34.83
C GLN A 194 16.25 -3.24 -34.01
N GLY A 195 17.03 -4.25 -33.63
CA GLY A 195 16.58 -5.33 -32.75
C GLY A 195 16.20 -4.82 -31.35
N LEU A 196 17.07 -4.02 -30.74
CA LEU A 196 16.83 -3.37 -29.45
C LEU A 196 15.62 -2.43 -29.51
N LYS A 197 15.41 -1.75 -30.65
CA LYS A 197 14.26 -0.86 -30.86
C LYS A 197 12.93 -1.57 -30.72
N ASN A 198 12.81 -2.79 -31.25
CA ASN A 198 11.58 -3.59 -31.13
C ASN A 198 11.33 -4.05 -29.69
N ASP A 199 12.37 -4.49 -28.99
CA ASP A 199 12.26 -4.91 -27.58
C ASP A 199 11.90 -3.73 -26.68
N CYS A 200 12.53 -2.57 -26.91
CA CYS A 200 12.19 -1.33 -26.21
C CYS A 200 10.76 -0.87 -26.48
N ASN A 201 10.26 -1.02 -27.71
CA ASN A 201 8.86 -0.72 -28.04
C ASN A 201 7.89 -1.61 -27.25
N GLN A 202 8.20 -2.89 -27.04
CA GLN A 202 7.38 -3.77 -26.19
C GLN A 202 7.40 -3.34 -24.72
N ALA A 203 8.52 -2.80 -24.25
CA ALA A 203 8.70 -2.32 -22.88
C ALA A 203 8.11 -0.91 -22.62
N GLN A 204 7.74 -0.15 -23.67
CA GLN A 204 7.23 1.23 -23.54
C GLN A 204 6.00 1.35 -22.63
N SER A 205 5.15 0.32 -22.60
CA SER A 205 3.97 0.28 -21.71
C SER A 205 4.31 0.39 -20.22
N ARG A 206 5.55 0.12 -19.83
CA ARG A 206 6.03 0.18 -18.44
C ARG A 206 6.59 1.55 -18.05
N ILE A 207 6.85 2.43 -19.01
CA ILE A 207 7.48 3.74 -18.79
C ILE A 207 6.54 4.72 -18.06
N PRO A 208 5.25 4.86 -18.40
CA PRO A 208 4.39 5.85 -17.74
C PRO A 208 4.26 5.68 -16.21
N PRO A 209 4.08 4.46 -15.66
CA PRO A 209 4.14 4.25 -14.21
C PRO A 209 5.48 4.65 -13.58
N LEU A 210 6.61 4.44 -14.27
CA LEU A 210 7.94 4.82 -13.78
C LEU A 210 8.09 6.34 -13.71
N LEU A 211 7.62 7.05 -14.72
CA LEU A 211 7.59 8.52 -14.74
C LEU A 211 6.71 9.08 -13.61
N ILE A 212 5.56 8.47 -13.30
CA ILE A 212 4.76 8.87 -12.12
C ILE A 212 5.58 8.74 -10.82
N SER A 213 6.39 7.71 -10.66
CA SER A 213 7.25 7.54 -9.48
C SER A 213 8.31 8.64 -9.42
N GLN A 214 9.00 8.87 -10.54
CA GLN A 214 10.00 9.92 -10.64
C GLN A 214 9.41 11.29 -10.33
N ALA A 215 8.20 11.58 -10.81
CA ALA A 215 7.48 12.81 -10.51
C ALA A 215 7.21 12.97 -9.00
N ARG A 216 6.79 11.89 -8.31
CA ARG A 216 6.59 11.91 -6.85
C ARG A 216 7.88 12.17 -6.08
N ALA A 217 8.97 11.49 -6.44
CA ALA A 217 10.28 11.74 -5.85
C ALA A 217 10.73 13.19 -6.08
N THR A 218 10.48 13.73 -7.28
CA THR A 218 10.77 15.12 -7.62
C THR A 218 9.90 16.11 -6.83
N ALA A 219 8.64 15.76 -6.57
CA ALA A 219 7.73 16.56 -5.73
C ALA A 219 8.18 16.56 -4.26
N LEU A 220 8.68 15.44 -3.73
CA LEU A 220 9.25 15.36 -2.38
C LEU A 220 10.46 16.31 -2.17
N LEU A 221 11.15 16.67 -3.26
CA LEU A 221 12.23 17.67 -3.24
C LEU A 221 11.70 19.12 -3.29
N GLY A 222 10.38 19.33 -3.29
CA GLY A 222 9.76 20.65 -3.42
C GLY A 222 9.69 21.18 -4.85
N ASN A 223 9.99 20.35 -5.86
CA ASN A 223 10.03 20.77 -7.27
C ASN A 223 8.77 20.36 -8.03
N PHE A 224 7.68 21.11 -7.82
CA PHE A 224 6.40 20.85 -8.49
C PHE A 224 6.45 20.98 -10.01
N ASN A 225 7.16 21.98 -10.56
CA ASN A 225 7.17 22.22 -12.00
C ASN A 225 7.86 21.07 -12.76
N SER A 226 8.98 20.56 -12.24
CA SER A 226 9.62 19.38 -12.83
C SER A 226 8.77 18.13 -12.64
N ALA A 227 8.14 17.94 -11.47
CA ALA A 227 7.22 16.82 -11.26
C ALA A 227 6.04 16.85 -12.25
N LYS A 228 5.45 18.03 -12.47
CA LYS A 228 4.38 18.26 -13.45
C LYS A 228 4.83 17.91 -14.87
N ALA A 229 5.99 18.38 -15.32
CA ALA A 229 6.51 18.07 -16.65
C ALA A 229 6.71 16.55 -16.86
N ILE A 230 7.20 15.84 -15.84
CA ILE A 230 7.35 14.38 -15.87
C ILE A 230 5.98 13.68 -15.97
N LEU A 231 4.96 14.15 -15.22
CA LEU A 231 3.60 13.61 -15.32
C LEU A 231 2.96 13.87 -16.69
N GLU A 232 3.19 15.04 -17.26
CA GLU A 232 2.72 15.38 -18.60
C GLU A 232 3.39 14.48 -19.67
N GLU A 233 4.68 14.19 -19.54
CA GLU A 233 5.36 13.20 -20.40
C GLU A 233 4.75 11.79 -20.25
N ALA A 234 4.42 11.37 -19.02
CA ALA A 234 3.74 10.10 -18.79
C ALA A 234 2.40 10.01 -19.52
N ASN A 235 1.59 11.07 -19.44
CA ASN A 235 0.30 11.18 -20.13
C ASN A 235 0.44 11.22 -21.65
N GLN A 236 1.47 11.88 -22.19
CA GLN A 236 1.74 11.88 -23.63
C GLN A 236 2.03 10.47 -24.17
N ARG A 237 2.71 9.63 -23.38
CA ARG A 237 3.08 8.26 -23.75
C ARG A 237 1.94 7.26 -23.59
N ASP A 238 1.07 7.47 -22.61
CA ASP A 238 -0.16 6.70 -22.44
C ASP A 238 -1.35 7.65 -22.19
N PRO A 239 -2.05 8.09 -23.25
CA PRO A 239 -3.18 9.02 -23.11
C PRO A 239 -4.38 8.46 -22.34
N LYS A 240 -4.40 7.15 -22.02
CA LYS A 240 -5.43 6.54 -21.17
C LYS A 240 -5.13 6.69 -19.68
N LEU A 241 -3.91 7.08 -19.33
CA LEU A 241 -3.46 7.26 -17.95
C LEU A 241 -3.98 8.59 -17.41
N SER A 242 -4.92 8.55 -16.47
CA SER A 242 -5.31 9.76 -15.74
C SER A 242 -4.17 10.22 -14.84
N ILE A 243 -3.72 11.46 -15.05
CA ILE A 243 -2.70 12.12 -14.22
C ILE A 243 -3.27 13.14 -13.25
N ASP A 244 -4.60 13.30 -13.18
CA ASP A 244 -5.24 14.32 -12.33
C ASP A 244 -4.91 14.12 -10.85
N GLN A 245 -5.08 12.88 -10.37
CA GLN A 245 -4.75 12.53 -8.98
C GLN A 245 -3.23 12.62 -8.71
N PRO A 246 -2.34 12.01 -9.52
CA PRO A 246 -0.89 12.21 -9.36
C PRO A 246 -0.45 13.68 -9.36
N LEU A 247 -1.09 14.54 -10.16
CA LEU A 247 -0.77 15.96 -10.24
C LEU A 247 -1.24 16.72 -8.98
N ALA A 248 -2.43 16.40 -8.47
CA ALA A 248 -2.93 16.93 -7.20
C ALA A 248 -2.04 16.49 -6.03
N ASP A 249 -1.67 15.22 -5.98
CA ASP A 249 -0.77 14.66 -4.96
C ASP A 249 0.61 15.33 -5.02
N ALA A 250 1.18 15.50 -6.22
CA ALA A 250 2.46 16.17 -6.43
C ALA A 250 2.42 17.65 -6.00
N ARG A 251 1.31 18.35 -6.28
CA ARG A 251 1.11 19.73 -5.84
C ARG A 251 1.13 19.83 -4.32
N HIS A 252 0.32 19.01 -3.66
CA HIS A 252 0.24 18.98 -2.20
C HIS A 252 1.57 18.60 -1.56
N THR A 253 2.21 17.52 -2.06
CA THR A 253 3.49 17.01 -1.57
C THR A 253 4.62 18.05 -1.71
N ALA A 254 4.73 18.70 -2.87
CA ALA A 254 5.76 19.72 -3.09
C ALA A 254 5.57 20.95 -2.20
N ALA A 255 4.32 21.40 -2.01
CA ALA A 255 4.03 22.49 -1.08
C ALA A 255 4.41 22.12 0.36
N GLN A 256 4.05 20.91 0.82
CA GLN A 256 4.43 20.43 2.15
C GLN A 256 5.94 20.27 2.32
N ALA A 257 6.65 19.76 1.32
CA ALA A 257 8.11 19.63 1.36
C ALA A 257 8.80 21.00 1.53
N LEU A 258 8.30 22.04 0.85
CA LEU A 258 8.81 23.41 1.01
C LEU A 258 8.51 23.98 2.41
N LEU A 259 7.35 23.69 2.99
CA LEU A 259 7.04 24.08 4.37
C LEU A 259 7.97 23.39 5.37
N TRP A 260 8.22 22.10 5.19
CA TRP A 260 9.16 21.37 6.01
C TRP A 260 10.59 21.93 5.91
N GLN A 261 11.05 22.26 4.70
CA GLN A 261 12.33 22.94 4.51
C GLN A 261 12.36 24.31 5.23
N ALA A 262 11.25 25.06 5.19
CA ALA A 262 11.14 26.34 5.90
C ALA A 262 11.23 26.16 7.43
N GLU A 263 10.58 25.13 7.98
CA GLU A 263 10.67 24.77 9.40
C GLU A 263 12.09 24.34 9.81
N ASP A 264 12.76 23.56 8.97
CA ASP A 264 14.12 23.08 9.22
C ASP A 264 15.14 24.23 9.26
N ARG A 265 15.01 25.21 8.35
CA ARG A 265 15.85 26.43 8.37
C ARG A 265 15.77 27.16 9.71
N VAL A 266 14.59 27.29 10.29
CA VAL A 266 14.40 27.94 11.59
C VAL A 266 14.97 27.08 12.73
N THR A 267 14.82 25.76 12.64
CA THR A 267 15.30 24.81 13.66
C THR A 267 16.83 24.70 13.73
N ILE A 268 17.52 24.68 12.57
CA ILE A 268 19.00 24.66 12.51
C ILE A 268 19.59 25.92 13.16
N ALA A 269 18.94 27.05 12.90
CA ALA A 269 19.37 28.34 13.40
C ALA A 269 19.21 28.43 14.94
N ASP A 270 18.15 27.83 15.50
CA ASP A 270 17.95 27.67 16.94
C ASP A 270 19.05 26.83 17.62
N ARG A 271 19.41 25.66 17.05
CA ARG A 271 20.47 24.78 17.61
C ARG A 271 21.82 25.48 17.67
N SER A 272 22.13 26.25 16.63
CA SER A 272 23.38 26.99 16.53
C SER A 272 23.49 28.10 17.58
N ARG A 273 22.37 28.77 17.92
CA ARG A 273 22.31 29.81 18.94
C ARG A 273 22.51 29.29 20.37
N LEU A 274 21.95 28.11 20.69
CA LEU A 274 22.09 27.50 22.02
C LEU A 274 23.52 27.07 22.36
N ALA A 275 24.40 26.91 21.36
CA ALA A 275 25.78 26.46 21.53
C ALA A 275 26.78 27.59 21.86
N SER A 276 26.34 28.86 21.97
CA SER A 276 27.24 30.02 22.08
C SER A 276 26.89 30.95 23.25
N ASP A 277 27.80 31.09 24.21
CA ASP A 277 27.72 32.03 25.35
C ASP A 277 28.40 33.40 25.08
N ASN A 278 28.82 33.67 23.84
CA ASN A 278 29.59 34.87 23.50
C ASN A 278 28.69 35.98 22.88
N ALA A 279 28.78 37.21 23.41
CA ALA A 279 28.00 38.36 22.95
C ALA A 279 28.28 38.77 21.48
N ILE A 280 29.52 38.63 21.00
CA ILE A 280 29.88 38.90 19.60
C ILE A 280 29.25 37.85 18.67
N VAL A 281 29.22 36.60 19.14
CA VAL A 281 28.58 35.50 18.43
C VAL A 281 27.06 35.70 18.39
N THR A 282 26.47 36.26 19.45
CA THR A 282 25.03 36.61 19.52
C THR A 282 24.62 37.67 18.48
N GLN A 283 25.42 38.71 18.24
CA GLN A 283 25.13 39.71 17.19
C GLN A 283 25.21 39.13 15.76
N ARG A 284 26.21 38.27 15.48
CA ARG A 284 26.29 37.55 14.20
C ARG A 284 25.13 36.57 14.02
N PHE A 285 24.64 35.99 15.12
CA PHE A 285 23.45 35.16 15.11
C PHE A 285 22.20 35.92 14.69
N ASP A 286 21.93 37.11 15.21
CA ASP A 286 20.74 37.89 14.82
C ASP A 286 20.69 38.19 13.32
N PHE A 287 21.85 38.42 12.68
CA PHE A 287 21.94 38.60 11.23
C PHE A 287 21.63 37.29 10.47
N LEU A 288 22.25 36.17 10.88
CA LEU A 288 21.97 34.85 10.29
C LEU A 288 20.51 34.44 10.45
N MET A 289 19.91 34.72 11.61
CA MET A 289 18.50 34.43 11.90
C MET A 289 17.55 35.20 10.99
N LYS A 290 17.83 36.48 10.71
CA LYS A 290 17.03 37.27 9.75
C LYS A 290 17.11 36.66 8.34
N ALA A 291 18.30 36.24 7.91
CA ALA A 291 18.48 35.58 6.63
C ALA A 291 17.70 34.24 6.55
N TYR A 292 17.76 33.40 7.60
CA TYR A 292 16.98 32.16 7.64
C TYR A 292 15.47 32.40 7.65
N LEU A 293 15.00 33.45 8.33
CA LEU A 293 13.58 33.83 8.32
C LEU A 293 13.15 34.33 6.94
N GLU A 294 13.99 35.09 6.24
CA GLU A 294 13.76 35.50 4.85
C GLU A 294 13.71 34.29 3.90
N GLU A 295 14.60 33.32 4.08
CA GLU A 295 14.61 32.07 3.31
C GLU A 295 13.34 31.24 3.60
N ALA A 296 12.95 31.10 4.87
CA ALA A 296 11.70 30.44 5.25
C ALA A 296 10.47 31.16 4.66
N ASN A 297 10.45 32.50 4.69
CA ASN A 297 9.39 33.30 4.05
C ASN A 297 9.33 33.03 2.53
N PHE A 298 10.48 32.95 1.86
CA PHE A 298 10.56 32.63 0.44
C PHE A 298 9.99 31.24 0.14
N LEU A 299 10.36 30.23 0.93
CA LEU A 299 9.86 28.86 0.79
C LEU A 299 8.34 28.76 1.01
N VAL A 300 7.81 29.45 2.02
CA VAL A 300 6.37 29.52 2.30
C VAL A 300 5.60 30.21 1.17
N ARG A 301 6.15 31.28 0.58
CA ARG A 301 5.55 31.93 -0.60
C ARG A 301 5.49 30.96 -1.79
N ARG A 302 6.59 30.27 -2.07
CA ARG A 302 6.65 29.27 -3.15
C ARG A 302 5.67 28.11 -2.91
N ALA A 303 5.50 27.68 -1.66
CA ALA A 303 4.51 26.66 -1.30
C ALA A 303 3.07 27.12 -1.57
N LYS A 304 2.76 28.39 -1.28
CA LYS A 304 1.45 29.01 -1.58
C LYS A 304 1.21 29.17 -3.09
N ASP A 305 2.24 29.51 -3.85
CA ASP A 305 2.14 29.62 -5.31
C ASP A 305 1.84 28.25 -5.95
N ILE A 306 2.40 27.18 -5.39
CA ILE A 306 2.14 25.80 -5.81
C ILE A 306 0.75 25.33 -5.35
N ASN A 307 0.39 25.58 -4.09
CA ASN A 307 -0.89 25.19 -3.51
C ASN A 307 -1.69 26.42 -3.02
N PRO A 308 -2.59 26.97 -3.87
CA PRO A 308 -3.39 28.14 -3.52
C PRO A 308 -4.32 27.95 -2.32
N GLU A 309 -4.65 26.73 -1.93
CA GLU A 309 -5.50 26.43 -0.76
C GLU A 309 -4.76 26.60 0.57
N LEU A 310 -3.42 26.68 0.55
CA LEU A 310 -2.60 26.80 1.74
C LEU A 310 -2.86 28.13 2.48
N ASP A 311 -3.17 28.10 3.78
CA ASP A 311 -3.25 29.33 4.58
C ASP A 311 -1.85 29.83 4.95
N ARG A 312 -1.27 30.64 4.07
CA ARG A 312 0.08 31.20 4.19
C ARG A 312 0.30 31.92 5.52
N ASP A 313 -0.67 32.72 5.95
CA ASP A 313 -0.48 33.58 7.12
C ASP A 313 -0.55 32.75 8.41
N ARG A 314 -1.38 31.70 8.43
CA ARG A 314 -1.37 30.69 9.49
C ARG A 314 -0.06 29.92 9.55
N GLU A 315 0.44 29.39 8.43
CA GLU A 315 1.70 28.63 8.40
C GLU A 315 2.88 29.49 8.87
N LEU A 316 2.98 30.72 8.36
CA LEU A 316 4.03 31.64 8.78
C LEU A 316 3.91 32.04 10.25
N LYS A 317 2.69 32.23 10.74
CA LYS A 317 2.44 32.46 12.16
C LYS A 317 2.88 31.28 13.01
N GLN A 318 2.60 30.04 12.61
CA GLN A 318 3.04 28.85 13.36
C GLN A 318 4.56 28.68 13.38
N ILE A 319 5.23 29.00 12.26
CA ILE A 319 6.70 28.99 12.18
C ILE A 319 7.28 30.07 13.12
N LYS A 320 6.71 31.28 13.10
CA LYS A 320 7.13 32.40 13.99
C LYS A 320 6.83 32.13 15.46
N GLU A 321 5.67 31.58 15.81
CA GLU A 321 5.32 31.26 17.20
C GLU A 321 6.19 30.15 17.77
N ARG A 322 6.55 29.15 16.97
CA ARG A 322 7.53 28.14 17.36
C ARG A 322 8.90 28.77 17.61
N TRP A 323 9.34 29.68 16.74
CA TRP A 323 10.53 30.48 16.98
C TRP A 323 10.46 31.28 18.30
N GLU A 324 9.37 32.01 18.56
CA GLU A 324 9.24 32.81 19.79
C GLU A 324 9.29 31.95 21.06
N LYS A 325 8.65 30.77 21.03
CA LYS A 325 8.67 29.83 22.16
C LYS A 325 10.07 29.27 22.40
N THR A 326 10.84 28.98 21.36
CA THR A 326 12.21 28.48 21.50
C THR A 326 13.17 29.60 21.92
N ALA A 327 13.00 30.81 21.40
CA ALA A 327 13.80 31.99 21.77
C ALA A 327 13.61 32.40 23.24
N LYS A 328 12.41 32.20 23.80
CA LYS A 328 12.07 32.48 25.22
C LYS A 328 12.49 31.37 26.20
N LYS A 329 13.07 30.25 25.73
CA LYS A 329 13.49 29.11 26.58
C LYS A 329 14.91 29.26 27.17
N LYS A 330 15.52 30.45 27.07
CA LYS A 330 16.63 30.88 27.94
C LYS A 330 16.12 31.20 29.33
#